data_AF-A0A3M1KEZ2-F1
#
_entry.id   AF-A0A3M1KEZ2-F1
#
_cell.length_a   1.000
_cell.length_b   1.000
_cell.length_c   1.000
_cell.angle_alpha   90.00
_cell.angle_beta   90.00
_cell.angle_gamma   90.00
#
_symmetry.space_group_name_H-M   'P 1'
#
loop_
_entity.id
_entity.type
_entity.pdbx_description
1 polymer ?
#
loop_
_entity_poly.entity_id
_entity_poly.type
_entity_poly.pdbx_seq_one_letter_code
_entity_poly.pdbx_strand_id
1 'polypeptide(L)'
;MVNGWRWRSGLFLVLVSLVLPTVSRADDLGRREVAEPAAAVSDTAGRLEYILEILDREQRPAKWWTWGWQVGFAAIALGQGTWALVSDDPDVKAERGVGAVAASIGTISQINAWLPSRKGRAAVSATGPIEARLAEAEDVLKAGYKKERFTRGILTHLGALAVAGGSALILWKVYDLPDKAAINFPIALSVGQLRVWSSPILSLRGWQAYESAYPKQQKVSFGIMPQRKGLALALRF
;
A
#
# COMPACT_ATOMS: atom_id res chain seq x y z
N MET A 1 -45.66 -1.81 -20.57
CA MET A 1 -44.44 -1.89 -21.41
C MET A 1 -43.84 -0.48 -21.51
N VAL A 2 -42.84 -0.15 -20.68
CA VAL A 2 -42.02 1.05 -20.88
C VAL A 2 -40.56 0.71 -20.52
N ASN A 3 -39.71 0.83 -21.52
CA ASN A 3 -38.26 0.70 -21.47
C ASN A 3 -37.65 1.79 -20.58
N GLY A 4 -37.21 1.44 -19.37
CA GLY A 4 -36.47 2.34 -18.46
C GLY A 4 -35.05 1.90 -18.10
N TRP A 5 -34.57 0.77 -18.66
CA TRP A 5 -33.34 0.11 -18.18
C TRP A 5 -32.03 0.66 -18.77
N ARG A 6 -32.04 1.43 -19.87
CA ARG A 6 -30.81 1.64 -20.68
C ARG A 6 -29.86 2.77 -20.25
N TRP A 7 -30.19 3.61 -19.27
CA TRP A 7 -29.37 4.81 -18.96
C TRP A 7 -28.55 4.75 -17.66
N ARG A 8 -28.71 3.73 -16.81
CA ARG A 8 -28.03 3.68 -15.49
C ARG A 8 -26.64 3.02 -15.51
N SER A 9 -26.24 2.38 -16.60
CA SER A 9 -24.99 1.59 -16.68
C SER A 9 -23.78 2.36 -17.22
N GLY A 10 -23.99 3.51 -17.90
CA GLY A 10 -22.93 4.21 -18.62
C GLY A 10 -21.93 4.94 -17.72
N LEU A 11 -22.40 5.56 -16.65
CA LEU A 11 -21.53 6.35 -15.74
C LEU A 11 -20.65 5.49 -14.84
N PHE A 12 -21.09 4.26 -14.50
CA PHE A 12 -20.31 3.34 -13.66
C PHE A 12 -19.12 2.72 -14.44
N LEU A 13 -19.28 2.52 -15.75
CA LEU A 13 -18.21 2.01 -16.61
C LEU A 13 -17.11 3.06 -16.84
N VAL A 14 -17.45 4.34 -17.00
CA VAL A 14 -16.47 5.40 -17.27
C VAL A 14 -15.49 5.62 -16.09
N LEU A 15 -15.95 5.50 -14.84
CA LEU A 15 -15.07 5.62 -13.67
C LEU A 15 -14.15 4.40 -13.48
N VAL A 16 -14.60 3.19 -13.83
CA VAL A 16 -13.77 1.98 -13.82
C VAL A 16 -12.73 2.01 -14.94
N SER A 17 -13.08 2.57 -16.11
CA SER A 17 -12.16 2.71 -17.25
C SER A 17 -10.99 3.69 -17.01
N LEU A 18 -11.14 4.67 -16.12
CA LEU A 18 -10.07 5.64 -15.81
C LEU A 18 -8.99 5.07 -14.87
N VAL A 19 -9.29 4.03 -14.10
CA VAL A 19 -8.34 3.41 -13.15
C VAL A 19 -7.52 2.30 -13.81
N LEU A 20 -8.11 1.57 -14.76
CA LEU A 20 -7.50 0.38 -15.39
C LEU A 20 -6.20 0.61 -16.19
N PRO A 21 -5.99 1.69 -16.96
CA PRO A 21 -4.76 1.83 -17.76
C PRO A 21 -3.48 2.05 -16.93
N THR A 22 -3.60 2.30 -15.61
CA THR A 22 -2.43 2.45 -14.73
C THR A 22 -1.93 1.14 -14.15
N VAL A 23 -2.76 0.10 -14.09
CA VAL A 23 -2.40 -1.18 -13.45
C VAL A 23 -1.47 -2.01 -14.34
N SER A 24 -1.67 -2.00 -15.65
CA SER A 24 -0.86 -2.80 -16.59
C SER A 24 0.61 -2.36 -16.69
N ARG A 25 0.93 -1.09 -16.37
CA ARG A 25 2.31 -0.58 -16.42
C ARG A 25 3.11 -0.80 -15.13
N ALA A 26 2.44 -1.11 -14.02
CA ALA A 26 3.11 -1.39 -12.74
C ALA A 26 3.76 -2.78 -12.71
N ASP A 27 3.15 -3.77 -13.37
CA ASP A 27 3.67 -5.14 -13.42
C ASP A 27 4.98 -5.26 -14.21
N ASP A 28 5.14 -4.50 -15.30
CA ASP A 28 6.39 -4.49 -16.08
C ASP A 28 7.56 -3.87 -15.33
N LEU A 29 7.30 -2.88 -14.46
CA LEU A 29 8.33 -2.25 -13.62
C LEU A 29 8.71 -3.12 -12.43
N GLY A 30 7.78 -3.92 -11.90
CA GLY A 30 8.04 -4.90 -10.85
C GLY A 30 8.77 -6.16 -11.32
N ARG A 31 8.80 -6.41 -12.65
CA ARG A 31 9.45 -7.60 -13.26
C ARG A 31 10.87 -7.34 -13.74
N ARG A 32 11.28 -6.07 -13.89
CA ARG A 32 12.71 -5.74 -13.99
C ARG A 32 13.30 -5.96 -12.62
N GLU A 33 13.94 -7.12 -12.45
CA GLU A 33 14.70 -7.49 -11.28
C GLU A 33 15.52 -6.29 -10.83
N VAL A 34 15.38 -5.91 -9.56
CA VAL A 34 16.27 -4.92 -8.96
C VAL A 34 17.67 -5.51 -9.16
N ALA A 35 18.55 -4.77 -9.83
CA ALA A 35 19.89 -5.25 -10.08
C ALA A 35 20.45 -5.77 -8.75
N GLU A 36 20.93 -7.01 -8.76
CA GLU A 36 21.46 -7.62 -7.55
C GLU A 36 22.53 -6.68 -7.01
N PRO A 37 22.44 -6.27 -5.72
CA PRO A 37 23.43 -5.36 -5.16
C PRO A 37 24.81 -5.98 -5.38
N ALA A 38 25.69 -5.25 -6.06
CA ALA A 38 27.05 -5.73 -6.31
C ALA A 38 27.68 -6.03 -4.95
N ALA A 39 27.86 -7.33 -4.67
CA ALA A 39 28.43 -7.81 -3.42
C ALA A 39 29.93 -7.49 -3.37
N ALA A 40 30.25 -6.21 -3.15
CA ALA A 40 31.59 -5.75 -2.88
C ALA A 40 31.61 -5.05 -1.51
N VAL A 41 32.55 -5.50 -0.69
CA VAL A 41 32.87 -5.09 0.68
C VAL A 41 32.59 -3.59 0.94
N SER A 42 31.71 -3.34 1.91
CA SER A 42 31.58 -2.12 2.73
C SER A 42 31.56 -0.73 2.06
N ASP A 43 31.17 -0.59 0.80
CA ASP A 43 31.06 0.75 0.20
C ASP A 43 29.76 1.46 0.64
N THR A 44 29.90 2.42 1.56
CA THR A 44 28.81 3.32 2.00
C THR A 44 28.17 4.04 0.82
N ALA A 45 28.95 4.38 -0.22
CA ALA A 45 28.43 5.04 -1.41
C ALA A 45 27.55 4.10 -2.26
N GLY A 46 28.04 2.90 -2.55
CA GLY A 46 27.26 1.87 -3.25
C GLY A 46 25.95 1.51 -2.54
N ARG A 47 25.98 1.37 -1.21
CA ARG A 47 24.77 1.12 -0.39
C ARG A 47 23.77 2.27 -0.50
N LEU A 48 24.25 3.51 -0.39
CA LEU A 48 23.41 4.70 -0.52
C LEU A 48 22.78 4.74 -1.92
N GLU A 49 23.57 4.58 -2.98
CA GLU A 49 23.08 4.67 -4.35
C GLU A 49 22.05 3.56 -4.66
N TYR A 50 22.28 2.33 -4.18
CA TYR A 50 21.31 1.25 -4.29
C TYR A 50 19.93 1.63 -3.71
N ILE A 51 19.92 2.21 -2.51
CA ILE A 51 18.67 2.62 -1.86
C ILE A 51 18.03 3.78 -2.63
N LEU A 52 18.81 4.78 -3.04
CA LEU A 52 18.29 5.92 -3.80
C LEU A 52 17.67 5.47 -5.13
N GLU A 53 18.27 4.49 -5.81
CA GLU A 53 17.73 3.91 -7.02
C GLU A 53 16.37 3.23 -6.79
N ILE A 54 16.22 2.45 -5.72
CA ILE A 54 14.92 1.84 -5.36
C ILE A 54 13.88 2.93 -5.12
N LEU A 55 14.21 3.95 -4.34
CA LEU A 55 13.28 5.04 -4.03
C LEU A 55 12.85 5.78 -5.30
N ASP A 56 13.77 6.06 -6.22
CA ASP A 56 13.46 6.74 -7.48
C ASP A 56 12.64 5.85 -8.43
N ARG A 57 12.96 4.56 -8.55
CA ARG A 57 12.18 3.59 -9.36
C ARG A 57 10.75 3.46 -8.85
N GLU A 58 10.56 3.45 -7.52
CA GLU A 58 9.24 3.32 -6.92
C GLU A 58 8.44 4.63 -6.86
N GLN A 59 9.09 5.78 -6.96
CA GLN A 59 8.47 7.08 -6.78
C GLN A 59 7.20 7.25 -7.61
N ARG A 60 7.27 6.93 -8.91
CA ARG A 60 6.14 7.10 -9.81
C ARG A 60 5.03 6.09 -9.46
N PRO A 61 5.24 4.76 -9.45
CA PRO A 61 4.21 3.80 -9.02
C PRO A 61 3.55 4.16 -7.69
N ALA A 62 4.33 4.54 -6.67
CA ALA A 62 3.82 4.91 -5.36
C ALA A 62 2.93 6.18 -5.40
N LYS A 63 3.34 7.22 -6.14
CA LYS A 63 2.52 8.43 -6.33
C LYS A 63 1.20 8.11 -7.02
N TRP A 64 1.25 7.38 -8.13
CA TRP A 64 0.06 7.08 -8.94
C TRP A 64 -0.91 6.18 -8.19
N TRP A 65 -0.42 5.12 -7.53
CA TRP A 65 -1.24 4.26 -6.70
C TRP A 65 -1.87 5.05 -5.54
N THR A 66 -1.09 5.88 -4.84
CA THR A 66 -1.61 6.68 -3.72
C THR A 66 -2.75 7.58 -4.19
N TRP A 67 -2.47 8.44 -5.18
CA TRP A 67 -3.42 9.46 -5.62
C TRP A 67 -4.61 8.86 -6.36
N GLY A 68 -4.40 7.81 -7.16
CA GLY A 68 -5.47 7.12 -7.89
C GLY A 68 -6.53 6.59 -6.93
N TRP A 69 -6.13 5.83 -5.91
CA TRP A 69 -7.07 5.31 -4.91
C TRP A 69 -7.67 6.42 -4.03
N GLN A 70 -6.87 7.42 -3.64
CA GLN A 70 -7.35 8.53 -2.81
C GLN A 70 -8.46 9.32 -3.51
N VAL A 71 -8.21 9.74 -4.76
CA VAL A 71 -9.17 10.49 -5.56
C VAL A 71 -10.36 9.60 -5.91
N GLY A 72 -10.14 8.34 -6.27
CA GLY A 72 -11.21 7.39 -6.57
C GLY A 72 -12.19 7.21 -5.41
N PHE A 73 -11.70 6.93 -4.21
CA PHE A 73 -12.56 6.79 -3.03
C PHE A 73 -13.24 8.11 -2.64
N ALA A 74 -12.53 9.25 -2.72
CA ALA A 74 -13.12 10.54 -2.43
C ALA A 74 -14.26 10.89 -3.41
N ALA A 75 -14.05 10.64 -4.70
CA ALA A 75 -15.07 10.84 -5.73
C ALA A 75 -16.28 9.93 -5.53
N ILE A 76 -16.08 8.65 -5.19
CA ILE A 76 -17.18 7.74 -4.86
C ILE A 76 -17.93 8.23 -3.61
N ALA A 77 -17.23 8.62 -2.55
CA ALA A 77 -17.85 9.10 -1.32
C ALA A 77 -18.73 10.33 -1.57
N LEU A 78 -18.21 11.33 -2.28
CA LEU A 78 -18.95 12.54 -2.62
C LEU A 78 -20.11 12.25 -3.57
N GLY A 79 -19.89 11.45 -4.62
CA GLY A 79 -20.91 11.12 -5.61
C GLY A 79 -22.07 10.33 -5.00
N GLN A 80 -21.78 9.29 -4.22
CA GLN A 80 -22.79 8.48 -3.53
C GLN A 80 -23.47 9.32 -2.43
N GLY A 81 -22.73 10.10 -1.65
CA GLY A 81 -23.30 10.95 -0.60
C GLY A 81 -24.26 12.01 -1.16
N THR A 82 -23.86 12.68 -2.24
CA THR A 82 -24.72 13.66 -2.94
C THR A 82 -25.98 12.99 -3.46
N TRP A 83 -25.86 11.80 -4.09
CA TRP A 83 -27.03 11.07 -4.57
C TRP A 83 -27.96 10.66 -3.41
N ALA A 84 -27.41 10.20 -2.29
CA ALA A 84 -28.19 9.88 -1.12
C ALA A 84 -28.99 11.10 -0.59
N LEU A 85 -28.43 12.31 -0.67
CA LEU A 85 -29.11 13.52 -0.20
C LEU A 85 -30.26 13.96 -1.11
N VAL A 86 -30.11 13.80 -2.43
CA VAL A 86 -31.09 14.30 -3.41
C VAL A 86 -32.13 13.26 -3.85
N SER A 87 -31.95 11.99 -3.49
CA SER A 87 -32.90 10.93 -3.85
C SER A 87 -34.13 10.97 -2.96
N ASP A 88 -35.34 10.85 -3.52
CA ASP A 88 -36.56 10.71 -2.71
C ASP A 88 -36.87 9.25 -2.34
N ASP A 89 -36.32 8.30 -3.10
CA ASP A 89 -36.47 6.86 -2.86
C ASP A 89 -35.64 6.43 -1.64
N PRO A 90 -36.27 5.91 -0.56
CA PRO A 90 -35.59 5.53 0.68
C PRO A 90 -34.59 4.39 0.49
N ASP A 91 -34.83 3.47 -0.43
CA ASP A 91 -33.93 2.33 -0.68
C ASP A 91 -32.65 2.83 -1.37
N VAL A 92 -32.80 3.76 -2.31
CA VAL A 92 -31.67 4.41 -2.97
C VAL A 92 -30.90 5.29 -1.98
N LYS A 93 -31.59 6.03 -1.11
CA LYS A 93 -30.95 6.82 -0.05
C LYS A 93 -30.08 5.94 0.84
N ALA A 94 -30.60 4.80 1.28
CA ALA A 94 -29.87 3.83 2.10
C ALA A 94 -28.67 3.21 1.36
N GLU A 95 -28.87 2.69 0.14
CA GLU A 95 -27.81 2.10 -0.70
C GLU A 95 -26.64 3.07 -0.88
N ARG A 96 -26.96 4.30 -1.31
CA ARG A 96 -25.96 5.34 -1.60
C ARG A 96 -25.31 5.86 -0.32
N GLY A 97 -26.05 6.02 0.77
CA GLY A 97 -25.52 6.44 2.06
C GLY A 97 -24.49 5.45 2.61
N VAL A 98 -24.82 4.15 2.62
CA VAL A 98 -23.89 3.10 3.06
C VAL A 98 -22.63 3.05 2.17
N GLY A 99 -22.81 3.16 0.85
CA GLY A 99 -21.70 3.24 -0.10
C GLY A 99 -20.79 4.44 0.15
N ALA A 100 -21.36 5.62 0.45
CA ALA A 100 -20.61 6.83 0.75
C ALA A 100 -19.76 6.68 2.03
N VAL A 101 -20.32 6.08 3.08
CA VAL A 101 -19.61 5.79 4.32
C VAL A 101 -18.46 4.80 4.08
N ALA A 102 -18.70 3.71 3.36
CA ALA A 102 -17.67 2.73 3.03
C ALA A 102 -16.52 3.35 2.21
N ALA A 103 -16.84 4.19 1.22
CA ALA A 103 -15.85 4.91 0.43
C ALA A 103 -15.07 5.96 1.27
N SER A 104 -15.71 6.57 2.26
CA SER A 104 -15.04 7.47 3.21
C SER A 104 -14.02 6.72 4.07
N ILE A 105 -14.37 5.51 4.54
CA ILE A 105 -13.41 4.62 5.22
C ILE A 105 -12.24 4.28 4.29
N GLY A 106 -12.53 3.98 3.01
CA GLY A 106 -11.51 3.79 1.97
C GLY A 106 -10.55 4.98 1.87
N THR A 107 -11.10 6.20 1.81
CA THR A 107 -10.37 7.48 1.74
C THR A 107 -9.46 7.69 2.95
N ILE A 108 -9.96 7.46 4.17
CA ILE A 108 -9.19 7.59 5.41
C ILE A 108 -8.08 6.53 5.48
N SER A 109 -8.40 5.29 5.13
CA SER A 109 -7.39 4.21 5.11
C SER A 109 -6.26 4.50 4.12
N GLN A 110 -6.58 5.18 3.01
CA GLN A 110 -5.59 5.53 1.98
C GLN A 110 -4.61 6.58 2.48
N ILE A 111 -5.06 7.57 3.27
CA ILE A 111 -4.17 8.56 3.91
C ILE A 111 -3.14 7.86 4.80
N ASN A 112 -3.57 6.85 5.55
CA ASN A 112 -2.68 6.06 6.41
C ASN A 112 -1.74 5.13 5.62
N ALA A 113 -2.07 4.79 4.37
CA ALA A 113 -1.27 3.93 3.50
C ALA A 113 -0.21 4.71 2.69
N TRP A 114 0.07 5.96 3.06
CA TRP A 114 1.02 6.80 2.34
C TRP A 114 2.45 6.26 2.38
N LEU A 115 2.98 5.90 1.21
CA LEU A 115 4.35 5.38 1.05
C LEU A 115 5.39 6.51 1.09
N PRO A 116 6.49 6.36 1.86
CA PRO A 116 7.63 7.29 1.85
C PRO A 116 8.27 7.45 0.46
N SER A 117 8.35 6.35 -0.29
CA SER A 117 8.94 6.31 -1.64
C SER A 117 8.24 7.22 -2.64
N ARG A 118 7.03 7.74 -2.36
CA ARG A 118 6.42 8.82 -3.18
C ARG A 118 7.33 10.02 -3.37
N LYS A 119 8.28 10.28 -2.46
CA LYS A 119 9.20 11.41 -2.57
C LYS A 119 10.43 11.05 -3.39
N GLY A 120 10.66 9.77 -3.69
CA GLY A 120 11.87 9.28 -4.36
C GLY A 120 13.10 9.61 -3.53
N ARG A 121 14.22 9.91 -4.19
CA ARG A 121 15.44 10.34 -3.50
C ARG A 121 15.28 11.62 -2.69
N ALA A 122 14.30 12.46 -2.99
CA ALA A 122 14.00 13.66 -2.19
C ALA A 122 13.43 13.34 -0.80
N ALA A 123 13.22 12.06 -0.48
CA ALA A 123 12.96 11.60 0.88
C ALA A 123 14.21 11.62 1.77
N VAL A 124 15.40 11.72 1.18
CA VAL A 124 16.71 11.70 1.85
C VAL A 124 17.38 13.06 1.64
N SER A 125 18.11 13.56 2.63
CA SER A 125 18.89 14.78 2.51
C SER A 125 19.89 14.69 1.34
N ALA A 126 19.92 15.76 0.54
CA ALA A 126 20.89 15.92 -0.55
C ALA A 126 22.29 16.29 -0.04
N THR A 127 22.42 16.70 1.21
CA THR A 127 23.66 17.23 1.80
C THR A 127 24.01 16.52 3.11
N GLY A 128 25.26 16.66 3.54
CA GLY A 128 25.79 16.08 4.77
C GLY A 128 26.72 14.88 4.54
N PRO A 129 27.33 14.35 5.61
CA PRO A 129 28.21 13.19 5.55
C PRO A 129 27.50 11.98 4.94
N ILE A 130 28.24 11.18 4.18
CA ILE A 130 27.68 10.05 3.43
C ILE A 130 27.06 8.99 4.36
N GLU A 131 27.62 8.81 5.55
CA GLU A 131 27.12 7.91 6.58
C GLU A 131 25.76 8.35 7.13
N ALA A 132 25.58 9.66 7.34
CA ALA A 132 24.32 10.22 7.81
C ALA A 132 23.22 10.08 6.75
N ARG A 133 23.58 10.33 5.48
CA ARG A 133 22.67 10.15 4.34
C ARG A 133 22.30 8.69 4.15
N LEU A 134 23.25 7.76 4.32
CA LEU A 134 22.97 6.33 4.26
C LEU A 134 22.00 5.91 5.37
N ALA A 135 22.22 6.33 6.61
CA ALA A 135 21.31 6.01 7.72
C ALA A 135 19.89 6.53 7.46
N GLU A 136 19.75 7.75 6.96
CA GLU A 136 18.45 8.31 6.57
C GLU A 136 17.80 7.53 5.42
N ALA A 137 18.57 7.16 4.39
CA ALA A 137 18.08 6.35 3.28
C ALA A 137 17.59 4.97 3.75
N GLU A 138 18.34 4.31 4.63
CA GLU A 138 17.94 3.04 5.26
C GLU A 138 16.63 3.18 6.03
N ASP A 139 16.46 4.25 6.81
CA ASP A 139 15.23 4.51 7.56
C ASP A 139 14.03 4.72 6.64
N VAL A 140 14.20 5.49 5.56
CA VAL A 140 13.15 5.72 4.56
C VAL A 140 12.75 4.41 3.87
N LEU A 141 13.73 3.63 3.39
CA LEU A 141 13.47 2.35 2.72
C LEU A 141 12.81 1.35 3.66
N LYS A 142 13.26 1.28 4.92
CA LYS A 142 12.67 0.41 5.95
C LYS A 142 11.25 0.83 6.30
N ALA A 143 10.96 2.13 6.33
CA ALA A 143 9.59 2.63 6.52
C ALA A 143 8.69 2.22 5.33
N GLY A 144 9.19 2.30 4.10
CA GLY A 144 8.53 1.77 2.90
C GLY A 144 8.24 0.27 3.00
N TYR A 145 9.26 -0.53 3.32
CA TYR A 145 9.15 -1.96 3.56
C TYR A 145 8.03 -2.30 4.56
N LYS A 146 7.99 -1.64 5.72
CA LYS A 146 6.96 -1.89 6.74
C LYS A 146 5.57 -1.57 6.22
N LYS A 147 5.40 -0.45 5.50
CA LYS A 147 4.11 -0.03 4.94
C LYS A 147 3.62 -0.99 3.85
N GLU A 148 4.50 -1.41 2.95
CA GLU A 148 4.13 -2.37 1.89
C GLU A 148 3.82 -3.75 2.45
N ARG A 149 4.63 -4.23 3.41
CA ARG A 149 4.36 -5.48 4.11
C ARG A 149 3.01 -5.46 4.82
N PHE A 150 2.67 -4.35 5.46
CA PHE A 150 1.36 -4.17 6.10
C PHE A 150 0.23 -4.12 5.05
N THR A 151 0.38 -3.30 4.02
CA THR A 151 -0.65 -3.09 2.97
C THR A 151 -0.97 -4.38 2.23
N ARG A 152 0.03 -5.24 2.02
CA ARG A 152 -0.11 -6.57 1.38
C ARG A 152 -0.36 -7.70 2.38
N GLY A 153 -0.43 -7.40 3.67
CA GLY A 153 -0.61 -8.38 4.72
C GLY A 153 -2.05 -8.87 4.82
N ILE A 154 -2.22 -10.05 5.44
CA ILE A 154 -3.53 -10.68 5.65
C ILE A 154 -4.54 -9.77 6.37
N LEU A 155 -4.07 -8.94 7.31
CA LEU A 155 -4.93 -7.99 8.03
C LEU A 155 -5.59 -6.98 7.09
N THR A 156 -4.91 -6.54 6.03
CA THR A 156 -5.49 -5.60 5.07
C THR A 156 -6.52 -6.29 4.18
N HIS A 157 -6.29 -7.55 3.79
CA HIS A 157 -7.31 -8.36 3.09
C HIS A 157 -8.55 -8.58 3.96
N LEU A 158 -8.38 -8.90 5.24
CA LEU A 158 -9.47 -9.04 6.20
C LEU A 158 -10.19 -7.71 6.44
N GLY A 159 -9.47 -6.59 6.46
CA GLY A 159 -10.08 -5.26 6.52
C GLY A 159 -10.98 -4.96 5.31
N ALA A 160 -10.54 -5.32 4.10
CA ALA A 160 -11.37 -5.20 2.91
C ALA A 160 -12.64 -6.08 2.99
N LEU A 161 -12.50 -7.32 3.47
CA LEU A 161 -13.63 -8.22 3.71
C LEU A 161 -14.59 -7.65 4.75
N ALA A 162 -14.08 -7.09 5.86
CA ALA A 162 -14.88 -6.53 6.93
C ALA A 162 -15.70 -5.32 6.45
N VAL A 163 -15.12 -4.41 5.65
CA VAL A 163 -15.85 -3.27 5.09
C VAL A 163 -16.92 -3.73 4.09
N ALA A 164 -16.58 -4.65 3.18
CA ALA A 164 -17.53 -5.19 2.21
C ALA A 164 -18.67 -5.96 2.89
N GLY A 165 -18.35 -6.85 3.83
CA GLY A 165 -19.32 -7.62 4.60
C GLY A 165 -20.18 -6.74 5.50
N GLY A 166 -19.58 -5.79 6.22
CA GLY A 166 -20.30 -4.86 7.09
C GLY A 166 -21.29 -3.99 6.33
N SER A 167 -20.89 -3.43 5.19
CA SER A 167 -21.81 -2.65 4.34
C SER A 167 -22.97 -3.50 3.80
N ALA A 168 -22.70 -4.72 3.34
CA ALA A 168 -23.73 -5.64 2.88
C ALA A 168 -24.69 -6.07 4.00
N LEU A 169 -24.17 -6.34 5.21
CA LEU A 169 -24.99 -6.67 6.36
C LEU A 169 -25.89 -5.51 6.78
N ILE A 170 -25.41 -4.26 6.73
CA ILE A 170 -26.23 -3.09 7.00
C ILE A 170 -27.38 -3.00 5.98
N LEU A 171 -27.09 -3.14 4.69
CA LEU A 171 -28.12 -3.10 3.65
C LEU A 171 -29.15 -4.22 3.83
N TRP A 172 -28.72 -5.44 4.11
CA TRP A 172 -29.64 -6.56 4.28
C TRP A 172 -30.43 -6.50 5.58
N LYS A 173 -29.78 -6.28 6.73
CA LYS A 173 -30.41 -6.48 8.05
C LYS A 173 -31.00 -5.22 8.65
N VAL A 174 -30.49 -4.04 8.28
CA VAL A 174 -30.99 -2.76 8.81
C VAL A 174 -32.01 -2.14 7.87
N TYR A 175 -31.75 -2.20 6.55
CA TYR A 175 -32.60 -1.57 5.54
C TYR A 175 -33.50 -2.55 4.78
N ASP A 176 -33.43 -3.85 5.05
CA ASP A 176 -34.19 -4.90 4.34
C ASP A 176 -33.99 -4.91 2.81
N LEU A 177 -32.74 -4.66 2.37
CA LEU A 177 -32.36 -4.59 0.95
C LEU A 177 -31.42 -5.77 0.56
N PRO A 178 -31.89 -7.03 0.55
CA PRO A 178 -31.05 -8.20 0.27
C PRO A 178 -30.44 -8.18 -1.14
N ASP A 179 -31.20 -7.75 -2.15
CA ASP A 179 -30.69 -7.67 -3.54
C ASP A 179 -29.56 -6.66 -3.67
N LYS A 180 -29.67 -5.53 -2.97
CA LYS A 180 -28.63 -4.50 -2.93
C LYS A 180 -27.40 -4.99 -2.19
N ALA A 181 -27.59 -5.70 -1.08
CA ALA A 181 -26.51 -6.32 -0.34
C ALA A 181 -25.75 -7.35 -1.21
N ALA A 182 -26.48 -8.20 -1.94
CA ALA A 182 -25.91 -9.22 -2.82
C ALA A 182 -25.08 -8.64 -3.97
N ILE A 183 -25.45 -7.47 -4.50
CA ILE A 183 -24.69 -6.76 -5.53
C ILE A 183 -23.52 -5.97 -4.92
N ASN A 184 -23.75 -5.27 -3.81
CA ASN A 184 -22.75 -4.41 -3.18
C ASN A 184 -21.55 -5.21 -2.64
N PHE A 185 -21.79 -6.36 -2.00
CA PHE A 185 -20.74 -7.18 -1.40
C PHE A 185 -19.60 -7.54 -2.38
N PRO A 186 -19.87 -8.23 -3.52
CA PRO A 186 -18.81 -8.64 -4.43
C PRO A 186 -18.10 -7.44 -5.07
N ILE A 187 -18.80 -6.34 -5.33
CA ILE A 187 -18.20 -5.11 -5.88
C ILE A 187 -17.24 -4.50 -4.86
N ALA A 188 -17.71 -4.25 -3.64
CA ALA A 188 -16.91 -3.65 -2.57
C ALA A 188 -15.71 -4.52 -2.21
N LEU A 189 -15.90 -5.84 -2.14
CA LEU A 189 -14.81 -6.79 -1.91
C LEU A 189 -13.78 -6.72 -3.03
N SER A 190 -14.22 -6.77 -4.30
CA SER A 190 -13.32 -6.73 -5.46
C SER A 190 -12.49 -5.45 -5.49
N VAL A 191 -13.11 -4.29 -5.23
CA VAL A 191 -12.39 -3.01 -5.13
C VAL A 191 -11.34 -3.04 -4.02
N GLY A 192 -11.71 -3.55 -2.84
CA GLY A 192 -10.78 -3.68 -1.71
C GLY A 192 -9.61 -4.62 -2.02
N GLN A 193 -9.87 -5.77 -2.63
CA GLN A 193 -8.84 -6.73 -3.04
C GLN A 193 -7.93 -6.16 -4.13
N LEU A 194 -8.50 -5.52 -5.15
CA LEU A 194 -7.75 -4.90 -6.23
C LEU A 194 -6.80 -3.81 -5.70
N ARG A 195 -7.24 -3.01 -4.73
CA ARG A 195 -6.39 -2.02 -4.06
C ARG A 195 -5.19 -2.67 -3.37
N VAL A 196 -5.42 -3.72 -2.60
CA VAL A 196 -4.35 -4.46 -1.92
C VAL A 196 -3.38 -5.07 -2.93
N TRP A 197 -3.92 -5.72 -3.96
CA TRP A 197 -3.11 -6.45 -4.93
C TRP A 197 -2.24 -5.53 -5.79
N SER A 198 -2.81 -4.39 -6.21
CA SER A 198 -2.11 -3.34 -6.98
C SER A 198 -1.12 -2.48 -6.17
N SER A 199 -1.01 -2.71 -4.86
CA SER A 199 -0.09 -1.91 -4.03
C SER A 199 1.39 -2.14 -4.40
N PRO A 200 2.23 -1.09 -4.35
CA PRO A 200 3.67 -1.21 -4.61
C PRO A 200 4.38 -2.24 -3.73
N ILE A 201 5.54 -2.71 -4.21
CA ILE A 201 6.31 -3.81 -3.59
C ILE A 201 7.83 -3.60 -3.69
N LEU A 202 8.31 -2.50 -4.28
CA LEU A 202 9.73 -2.34 -4.54
C LEU A 202 10.49 -2.01 -3.26
N SER A 203 9.92 -1.24 -2.33
CA SER A 203 10.56 -1.05 -1.02
C SER A 203 10.64 -2.38 -0.25
N LEU A 204 9.62 -3.24 -0.36
CA LEU A 204 9.62 -4.55 0.29
C LEU A 204 10.74 -5.45 -0.23
N ARG A 205 10.80 -5.62 -1.56
CA ARG A 205 11.83 -6.47 -2.21
C ARG A 205 13.22 -5.87 -2.06
N GLY A 206 13.33 -4.55 -2.24
CA GLY A 206 14.57 -3.80 -2.11
C GLY A 206 15.17 -3.90 -0.71
N TRP A 207 14.36 -3.78 0.35
CA TRP A 207 14.83 -3.96 1.71
C TRP A 207 15.30 -5.40 1.99
N GLN A 208 14.58 -6.41 1.50
CA GLN A 208 14.96 -7.81 1.67
C GLN A 208 16.28 -8.15 0.97
N ALA A 209 16.43 -7.68 -0.27
CA ALA A 209 17.68 -7.82 -1.03
C ALA A 209 18.83 -7.05 -0.34
N TYR A 210 18.57 -5.84 0.15
CA TYR A 210 19.53 -5.04 0.91
C TYR A 210 20.03 -5.75 2.17
N GLU A 211 19.13 -6.26 3.02
CA GLU A 211 19.52 -6.99 4.24
C GLU A 211 20.28 -8.29 3.94
N SER A 212 19.98 -8.93 2.81
CA SER A 212 20.66 -10.17 2.39
C SER A 212 22.08 -9.88 1.90
N ALA A 213 22.29 -8.77 1.20
CA ALA A 213 23.58 -8.39 0.64
C ALA A 213 24.50 -7.64 1.64
N TYR A 214 23.90 -6.90 2.56
CA TYR A 214 24.61 -6.14 3.60
C TYR A 214 24.13 -6.59 4.99
N PRO A 215 24.39 -7.86 5.38
CA PRO A 215 24.03 -8.31 6.70
C PRO A 215 24.70 -7.41 7.74
N LYS A 216 23.94 -6.99 8.76
CA LYS A 216 24.51 -6.26 9.87
C LYS A 216 25.67 -7.08 10.41
N GLN A 217 26.88 -6.52 10.39
CA GLN A 217 28.01 -7.11 11.07
C GLN A 217 27.61 -7.30 12.52
N GLN A 218 27.37 -8.54 12.93
CA GLN A 218 27.25 -8.86 14.35
C GLN A 218 28.55 -8.42 14.98
N LYS A 219 28.48 -7.49 15.94
CA LYS A 219 29.64 -7.11 16.73
C LYS A 219 29.98 -8.29 17.64
N VAL A 220 30.72 -9.25 17.10
CA VAL A 220 31.31 -10.32 17.89
C VAL A 220 32.39 -9.66 18.75
N SER A 221 32.07 -9.40 20.01
CA SER A 221 33.08 -8.99 20.98
C SER A 221 33.62 -10.24 21.66
N PHE A 222 34.93 -10.44 21.55
CA PHE A 222 35.65 -11.47 22.28
C PHE A 222 36.31 -10.85 23.51
N GLY A 223 36.11 -11.48 24.66
CA GLY A 223 36.80 -11.15 25.90
C GLY A 223 37.56 -12.36 26.42
N ILE A 224 38.79 -12.15 26.90
CA ILE A 224 39.54 -13.20 27.59
C ILE A 224 39.26 -13.06 29.08
N MET A 225 38.73 -14.11 29.70
CA MET A 225 38.44 -14.14 31.14
C MET A 225 39.39 -15.10 31.85
N PRO A 226 40.09 -14.67 32.92
CA PRO A 226 40.89 -15.58 33.73
C PRO A 226 39.98 -16.55 34.50
N GLN A 227 40.31 -17.84 34.49
CA GLN A 227 39.67 -18.89 35.28
C GLN A 227 40.70 -19.62 36.15
N ARG A 228 40.23 -20.29 37.20
CA ARG A 228 41.06 -20.99 38.20
C ARG A 228 42.01 -22.05 37.62
N LYS A 229 41.81 -22.51 36.38
CA LYS A 229 42.66 -23.46 35.65
C LYS A 229 43.05 -23.01 34.22
N GLY A 230 43.00 -21.71 33.91
CA GLY A 230 43.42 -21.22 32.58
C GLY A 230 42.70 -19.95 32.11
N LEU A 231 42.68 -19.74 30.80
CA LEU A 231 41.97 -18.63 30.14
C LEU A 231 40.73 -19.17 29.42
N ALA A 232 39.59 -18.50 29.60
CA ALA A 232 38.37 -18.78 28.85
C ALA A 232 38.12 -17.68 27.83
N LEU A 233 37.74 -18.06 26.60
CA LEU A 233 37.26 -17.14 25.58
C LEU A 233 35.75 -16.94 25.76
N ALA A 234 35.34 -15.70 26.06
CA ALA A 234 33.95 -15.31 26.07
C ALA A 234 33.60 -14.65 24.74
N LEU A 235 32.71 -15.31 23.97
CA LEU A 235 32.09 -14.74 22.79
C LEU A 235 30.77 -14.08 23.20
N ARG A 236 30.58 -12.81 22.86
CA ARG A 236 29.28 -12.13 22.97
C ARG A 236 28.82 -11.79 21.56
N PHE A 237 27.59 -12.20 21.24
CA PHE A 237 26.91 -11.97 19.97
C PHE A 237 25.86 -10.87 20.13
#